data_AF-F0R7P5-F1
#
_entry.id   AF-F0R7P5-F1
#
_cell.length_a   1.000
_cell.length_b   1.000
_cell.length_c   1.000
_cell.angle_alpha   90.00
_cell.angle_beta   90.00
_cell.angle_gamma   90.00
#
_symmetry.space_group_name_H-M   'P 1'
#
loop_
_entity.id
_entity.type
_entity.pdbx_description
1 polymer ?
#
loop_
_entity_poly.entity_id
_entity_poly.type
_entity_poly.pdbx_seq_one_letter_code
_entity_poly.pdbx_strand_id
1 'polypeptide(L)' 'MKRLYVFVDFDWQKEPKLIGELSFESFRGSDSYGFCCNGEWLKDYSNLFLNDDLNNYYRLHAALAKDIFGCFSTMK' A
#
# COMPACT_ATOMS: atom_id res chain seq x y z
N MET A 1 -10.62 -0.22 13.17
CA MET A 1 -9.81 -0.06 11.94
C MET A 1 -9.45 1.41 11.68
N LYS A 2 -8.16 1.77 11.68
CA LYS A 2 -7.63 3.06 11.20
C LYS A 2 -7.16 2.89 9.74
N ARG A 3 -7.25 3.96 8.93
CA ARG A 3 -6.83 3.92 7.52
C ARG A 3 -6.07 5.18 7.13
N LEU A 4 -5.09 5.01 6.26
CA LEU A 4 -4.33 6.06 5.59
C LEU A 4 -4.43 5.83 4.08
N TYR A 5 -4.62 6.91 3.34
CA TYR A 5 -4.51 6.89 1.88
C TYR A 5 -3.05 7.08 1.50
N VAL A 6 -2.57 6.24 0.59
CA VAL A 6 -1.20 6.28 0.09
C VAL A 6 -1.23 6.86 -1.31
N PHE A 7 -0.43 7.91 -1.52
CA PHE A 7 -0.28 8.58 -2.79
C PHE A 7 1.15 8.41 -3.29
N VAL A 8 1.30 8.30 -4.60
CA VAL A 8 2.59 8.40 -5.29
C VAL A 8 2.64 9.73 -6.02
N ASP A 9 3.77 10.41 -5.92
CA ASP A 9 4.07 11.62 -6.66
C ASP A 9 5.12 11.28 -7.73
N PHE A 10 4.82 11.60 -8.99
CA PHE A 10 5.72 11.37 -10.10
C PHE A 10 6.11 12.69 -10.70
N ASP A 11 7.41 12.89 -10.96
CA ASP A 11 7.93 14.12 -11.59
C ASP A 11 7.25 14.45 -12.93
N TRP A 12 6.74 13.43 -13.65
CA TRP A 12 6.08 13.59 -14.94
C TRP A 12 4.54 13.71 -14.85
N GLN A 13 3.94 13.62 -13.66
CA GLN A 13 2.51 13.82 -13.45
C GLN A 13 2.25 15.20 -12.87
N LYS A 14 1.06 15.75 -13.15
CA LYS A 14 0.67 17.08 -12.62
C LYS A 14 0.18 17.03 -11.18
N GLU A 15 -0.34 15.87 -10.75
CA GLU A 15 -0.95 15.68 -9.44
C GLU A 15 -0.58 14.30 -8.89
N PRO A 16 -0.42 14.15 -7.56
CA PRO A 16 -0.22 12.86 -6.93
C PRO A 16 -1.35 11.89 -7.22
N LYS A 17 -1.03 10.62 -7.46
CA LYS A 17 -2.03 9.56 -7.73
C LYS A 17 -2.26 8.70 -6.49
N LEU A 18 -3.52 8.42 -6.19
CA LEU A 18 -3.90 7.46 -5.16
C LEU A 18 -3.52 6.04 -5.60
N ILE A 19 -2.65 5.39 -4.84
CA ILE A 19 -2.19 4.02 -5.16
C ILE A 19 -2.84 2.96 -4.29
N GLY A 20 -3.39 3.33 -3.14
CA GLY A 20 -4.06 2.37 -2.26
C GLY A 20 -4.36 2.89 -0.86
N GLU A 21 -4.87 1.99 -0.05
CA GLU A 21 -5.20 2.22 1.36
C GLU A 21 -4.31 1.34 2.25
N LEU A 22 -3.62 1.98 3.19
CA LEU A 22 -2.96 1.30 4.31
C LEU A 22 -3.93 1.26 5.49
N SER A 23 -4.17 0.07 6.00
CA SER A 23 -5.07 -0.18 7.11
C SER A 23 -4.34 -0.74 8.32
N PHE A 24 -4.82 -0.36 9.51
CA PHE A 24 -4.33 -0.86 10.79
C PHE A 24 -5.50 -1.27 11.68
N GLU A 25 -5.35 -2.42 12.32
CA GLU A 25 -6.24 -2.92 13.34
C GLU A 25 -5.46 -3.57 14.48
N SER A 26 -5.90 -3.34 15.71
CA SER A 26 -5.40 -4.02 16.90
C SER A 26 -6.54 -4.82 17.50
N PHE A 27 -6.36 -6.13 17.61
CA PHE A 27 -7.36 -7.04 18.17
C PHE A 27 -6.72 -7.99 19.18
N ARG A 28 -7.18 -7.91 20.44
CA ARG A 28 -6.72 -8.75 21.57
C ARG A 28 -5.20 -8.73 21.78
N GLY A 29 -4.56 -7.57 21.58
CA GLY A 29 -3.11 -7.41 21.73
C GLY A 29 -2.29 -7.85 20.51
N SER A 30 -2.96 -8.32 19.44
CA SER A 30 -2.34 -8.58 18.15
C SER A 30 -2.60 -7.43 17.20
N ASP A 31 -1.53 -6.86 16.68
CA ASP A 31 -1.57 -5.80 15.68
C ASP A 31 -1.52 -6.40 14.27
N SER A 32 -2.37 -5.88 13.38
CA SER A 32 -2.50 -6.30 12.00
C SER A 32 -2.49 -5.09 11.07
N TYR A 33 -1.72 -5.21 10.00
CA TYR A 33 -1.62 -4.20 8.95
C TYR A 33 -2.05 -4.84 7.64
N GLY A 34 -2.66 -4.04 6.77
CA GLY A 34 -3.06 -4.50 5.45
C GLY A 34 -2.97 -3.38 4.45
N PHE A 35 -2.49 -3.68 3.25
CA PHE A 35 -2.51 -2.75 2.13
C PHE A 35 -3.47 -3.24 1.05
N CYS A 36 -4.24 -2.32 0.49
CA CYS A 36 -5.16 -2.58 -0.61
C CYS A 36 -4.86 -1.62 -1.76
N CYS A 37 -4.39 -2.14 -2.90
CA CYS A 37 -4.13 -1.32 -4.08
C CYS A 37 -5.43 -0.72 -4.64
N ASN A 38 -5.34 0.52 -5.09
CA ASN A 38 -6.44 1.17 -5.80
C ASN A 38 -6.67 0.50 -7.16
N GLY A 39 -7.94 0.24 -7.51
CA GLY A 39 -8.28 -0.45 -8.74
C GLY A 39 -8.01 0.34 -10.01
N GLU A 40 -8.09 1.68 -9.97
CA GLU A 40 -7.73 2.56 -11.09
C GLU A 40 -6.21 2.61 -11.26
N TRP A 41 -5.46 2.65 -10.16
CA TRP A 41 -4.01 2.51 -10.19
C TRP A 41 -3.56 1.24 -10.90
N LEU A 42 -4.15 0.09 -10.55
CA LEU A 42 -3.80 -1.20 -11.16
C LEU A 42 -4.13 -1.26 -12.65
N LYS A 43 -5.16 -0.55 -13.13
CA LYS A 43 -5.49 -0.51 -14.57
C LYS A 43 -4.41 0.19 -15.37
N ASP A 44 -3.93 1.32 -14.86
CA ASP A 44 -2.97 2.17 -15.57
C ASP A 44 -1.51 1.71 -15.38
N TYR A 45 -1.21 1.08 -14.24
CA TYR A 45 0.17 0.85 -13.78
C TYR A 45 0.39 -0.55 -13.17
N SER A 46 -0.34 -1.57 -13.63
CA SER A 46 -0.20 -2.95 -13.15
C SER A 46 1.24 -3.48 -13.16
N ASN A 47 2.08 -2.97 -14.06
CA ASN A 47 3.50 -3.33 -14.22
C ASN A 47 4.47 -2.53 -13.32
N LEU A 48 3.99 -1.51 -12.58
CA LEU A 48 4.80 -0.78 -11.61
C LEU A 48 4.64 -1.40 -10.24
N PHE A 49 5.69 -2.08 -9.77
CA PHE A 49 5.74 -2.68 -8.44
C PHE A 49 6.29 -1.69 -7.42
N LEU A 50 5.62 -1.57 -6.26
CA LEU A 50 6.09 -0.73 -5.16
C LEU A 50 7.27 -1.37 -4.43
N ASN A 51 7.19 -2.70 -4.24
CA ASN A 51 8.24 -3.55 -3.68
C ASN A 51 7.92 -5.01 -4.06
N ASP A 52 8.93 -5.89 -4.08
CA ASP A 52 8.77 -7.35 -4.23
C ASP A 52 7.83 -7.94 -3.16
N ASP A 53 7.83 -7.37 -1.94
CA ASP A 53 6.96 -7.79 -0.84
C ASP A 53 5.52 -7.23 -0.96
N LEU A 54 5.34 -6.19 -1.77
CA LEU A 54 4.08 -5.47 -1.99
C LEU A 54 3.62 -5.71 -3.43
N ASN A 55 3.29 -6.97 -3.72
CA ASN A 55 2.77 -7.34 -5.02
C ASN A 55 1.41 -6.66 -5.31
N ASN A 56 1.26 -6.15 -6.53
CA ASN A 56 0.05 -5.55 -7.09
C ASN A 56 -1.09 -6.56 -7.25
N TYR A 57 -1.68 -7.04 -6.15
CA TYR A 57 -2.91 -7.83 -6.22
C TYR A 57 -4.11 -7.02 -5.74
N TYR A 58 -5.24 -7.30 -6.36
CA TYR A 58 -6.57 -6.74 -6.09
C TYR A 58 -7.11 -7.05 -4.67
N ARG A 59 -6.32 -7.71 -3.80
CA ARG A 59 -6.75 -8.17 -2.48
C ARG A 59 -5.88 -7.61 -1.38
N LEU A 60 -6.54 -7.36 -0.24
CA LEU A 60 -5.93 -7.10 1.05
C LEU A 60 -4.84 -8.15 1.32
N HIS A 61 -3.57 -7.76 1.21
CA HIS A 61 -2.49 -8.58 1.74
C HIS A 61 -2.41 -8.33 3.24
N ALA A 62 -2.80 -9.35 4.02
CA ALA A 62 -2.37 -9.47 5.39
C ALA A 62 -0.92 -10.02 5.38
N ALA A 63 0.04 -9.17 5.05
CA ALA A 63 1.45 -9.48 5.28
C ALA A 63 1.77 -9.21 6.78
N LEU A 64 2.83 -9.83 7.31
CA LEU A 64 3.26 -9.54 8.68
C LEU A 64 3.51 -8.04 8.81
N ALA A 65 3.13 -7.44 9.93
CA ALA A 65 3.28 -6.01 10.21
C ALA A 65 4.66 -5.46 9.82
N LYS A 66 5.71 -6.24 10.09
CA LYS A 66 7.11 -5.93 9.76
C LYS A 66 7.37 -5.75 8.26
N ASP A 67 6.69 -6.49 7.40
CA ASP A 67 6.96 -6.51 5.95
C ASP A 67 6.31 -5.27 5.29
N ILE A 68 5.11 -4.91 5.73
CA ILE A 68 4.41 -3.69 5.27
C ILE A 68 5.12 -2.43 5.78
N PHE A 69 5.47 -2.37 7.07
CA PHE A 69 6.23 -1.23 7.60
C PHE A 69 7.61 -1.13 6.99
N GLY A 70 8.31 -2.25 6.78
CA GLY A 70 9.59 -2.30 6.10
C GLY A 70 9.50 -1.56 4.76
N CYS A 71 8.54 -1.92 3.93
CA CYS A 71 8.34 -1.29 2.62
C CYS A 71 8.14 0.23 2.71
N PHE A 72 7.26 0.72 3.59
CA PHE A 72 6.98 2.15 3.68
C PHE A 72 8.08 2.93 4.42
N SER A 73 8.80 2.32 5.35
CA SER A 73 9.86 2.98 6.11
C SER A 73 11.10 3.31 5.28
N THR A 74 11.32 2.59 4.17
CA THR A 74 12.44 2.80 3.26
C THR A 74 12.12 3.68 2.06
N MET A 75 10.84 3.99 1.80
CA MET A 75 10.46 4.95 0.77
C MET A 75 10.88 6.35 1.23
N LYS A 76 11.66 7.04 0.40
CA LYS A 76 12.05 8.44 0.59
C LYS A 76 11.12 9.36 -0.16
#